data_AF-A0A931W2Y7-F1
#
_entry.id   AF-A0A931W2Y7-F1
#
_cell.length_a   1.000
_cell.length_b   1.000
_cell.length_c   1.000
_cell.angle_alpha   90.00
_cell.angle_beta   90.00
_cell.angle_gamma   90.00
#
_symmetry.space_group_name_H-M   'P 1'
#
loop_
_entity.id
_entity.type
_entity.pdbx_description
1 polymer ?
#
loop_
_entity_poly.entity_id
_entity_poly.type
_entity_poly.pdbx_seq_one_letter_code
_entity_poly.pdbx_strand_id
1 'polypeptide(L)'
;VLYGAIGGREWQSNDLRPTPVEELVAKVTCPVLGAFGEADHIISVDDVVRFRNCFEKAKKSYHIRLYRDAPHGWLNDTMPGRYRKEAANDAWKLMMAFLKKCFAGGWDKDRIVCTFESDFSTKYDFSKNVRME
;
A
#
# COMPACT_ATOMS: atom_id res chain seq x y z
N VAL A 1 4.11 8.77 -0.19
CA VAL A 1 3.05 7.93 0.44
C VAL A 1 2.04 7.67 -0.64
N LEU A 2 1.84 6.40 -1.01
CA LEU A 2 0.78 6.03 -1.95
C LEU A 2 -0.45 5.63 -1.15
N TYR A 3 -1.57 6.29 -1.41
CA TYR A 3 -2.87 6.02 -0.80
C TYR A 3 -3.85 5.67 -1.92
N GLY A 4 -4.36 4.43 -1.92
CA GLY A 4 -5.23 3.91 -2.97
C GLY A 4 -4.53 3.70 -4.32
N ALA A 5 -5.25 3.10 -5.27
CA ALA A 5 -4.89 2.93 -6.69
C ALA A 5 -3.93 1.78 -7.07
N ILE A 6 -4.10 0.58 -6.50
CA ILE A 6 -3.52 -0.66 -7.06
C ILE A 6 -4.54 -1.80 -7.19
N GLY A 7 -5.84 -1.51 -7.15
CA GLY A 7 -6.89 -2.54 -7.16
C GLY A 7 -7.43 -2.84 -8.55
N GLY A 8 -7.50 -4.11 -8.94
CA GLY A 8 -8.25 -4.58 -10.11
C GLY A 8 -7.92 -3.85 -11.42
N ARG A 9 -8.79 -2.92 -11.86
CA ARG A 9 -8.66 -2.23 -13.16
C ARG A 9 -7.46 -1.28 -13.24
N GLU A 10 -6.90 -0.84 -12.11
CA GLU A 10 -5.72 0.04 -12.08
C GLU A 10 -4.46 -0.64 -12.65
N TRP A 11 -4.45 -1.98 -12.70
CA TRP A 11 -3.40 -2.74 -13.35
C TRP A 11 -3.42 -2.67 -14.87
N GLN A 12 -4.48 -2.10 -15.45
CA GLN A 12 -4.66 -1.93 -16.88
C GLN A 12 -4.65 -0.44 -17.22
N SER A 13 -4.25 -0.11 -18.44
CA SER A 13 -4.41 1.24 -18.97
C SER A 13 -5.84 1.48 -19.44
N ASN A 14 -6.27 2.74 -19.41
CA ASN A 14 -7.48 3.23 -20.06
C ASN A 14 -7.29 4.70 -20.47
N ASP A 15 -8.29 5.30 -21.12
CA ASP A 15 -8.21 6.66 -21.66
C ASP A 15 -7.90 7.73 -20.57
N LEU A 16 -8.36 7.51 -19.33
CA LEU A 16 -8.11 8.43 -18.21
C LEU A 16 -6.80 8.12 -17.48
N ARG A 17 -6.35 6.86 -17.53
CA ARG A 17 -5.13 6.36 -16.88
C ARG A 17 -4.35 5.53 -17.89
N PRO A 18 -3.66 6.18 -18.84
CA PRO A 18 -3.06 5.48 -19.97
C PRO A 18 -1.83 4.66 -19.59
N THR A 19 -1.28 4.86 -18.39
CA THR A 19 -0.10 4.14 -17.90
C THR A 19 -0.49 3.16 -16.80
N PRO A 20 -0.28 1.84 -17.00
CA PRO A 20 -0.52 0.84 -15.96
C PRO A 20 0.37 1.04 -14.73
N VAL A 21 -0.09 0.58 -13.56
CA VAL A 21 0.65 0.66 -12.29
C VAL A 21 2.08 0.09 -12.39
N GLU A 22 2.28 -1.03 -13.10
CA GLU A 22 3.62 -1.63 -13.24
C GLU A 22 4.63 -0.68 -13.92
N GLU A 23 4.19 0.00 -14.97
CA GLU A 23 5.02 1.00 -15.67
C GLU A 23 5.26 2.25 -14.81
N LEU A 24 4.26 2.66 -14.02
CA LEU A 24 4.43 3.76 -13.07
C LEU A 24 5.50 3.41 -12.03
N VAL A 25 5.43 2.22 -11.43
CA VAL A 25 6.41 1.73 -10.45
C VAL A 25 7.82 1.72 -11.04
N ALA A 26 7.99 1.28 -12.29
CA ALA A 26 9.30 1.28 -12.95
C ALA A 26 9.89 2.71 -13.10
N LYS A 27 9.04 3.72 -13.29
CA LYS A 27 9.42 5.14 -13.45
C LYS A 27 9.65 5.86 -12.12
N VAL A 28 9.25 5.29 -10.99
CA VAL A 28 9.45 5.92 -9.67
C VAL A 28 10.95 6.09 -9.38
N THR A 29 11.33 7.29 -8.93
CA THR A 29 12.72 7.68 -8.62
C THR A 29 12.94 7.95 -7.14
N CYS A 30 11.96 7.65 -6.28
CA CYS A 30 12.01 7.85 -4.84
C CYS A 30 11.52 6.60 -4.10
N PRO A 31 11.83 6.43 -2.81
CA PRO A 31 11.30 5.30 -2.05
C PRO A 31 9.78 5.47 -1.87
N VAL A 32 9.05 4.36 -1.87
CA VAL A 32 7.59 4.36 -1.73
C VAL A 32 7.17 3.70 -0.43
N LEU A 33 6.27 4.36 0.31
CA LEU A 33 5.53 3.77 1.41
C LEU A 33 4.09 3.45 0.95
N GLY A 34 3.65 2.21 1.17
CA GLY A 34 2.28 1.75 0.99
C GLY A 34 1.71 1.16 2.27
N ALA A 35 0.49 1.55 2.64
CA ALA A 35 -0.25 1.04 3.80
C ALA A 35 -1.61 0.50 3.32
N PHE A 36 -1.80 -0.81 3.42
CA PHE A 36 -2.95 -1.54 2.87
C PHE A 36 -3.70 -2.27 3.97
N GLY A 37 -4.99 -2.54 3.75
CA GLY A 37 -5.80 -3.31 4.69
C GLY A 37 -6.19 -4.66 4.11
N GLU A 38 -6.18 -5.70 4.94
CA GLU A 38 -6.58 -7.06 4.57
C GLU A 38 -8.04 -7.12 4.11
N ALA A 39 -8.94 -6.44 4.84
CA ALA A 39 -10.38 -6.46 4.58
C ALA A 39 -10.81 -5.40 3.52
N ASP A 40 -9.86 -4.82 2.79
CA ASP A 40 -10.16 -3.90 1.70
C ASP A 40 -10.91 -4.63 0.57
N HIS A 41 -12.06 -4.10 0.16
CA HIS A 41 -12.92 -4.68 -0.86
C HIS A 41 -12.61 -4.17 -2.27
N ILE A 42 -11.66 -3.24 -2.40
CA ILE A 42 -11.20 -2.65 -3.66
C ILE A 42 -9.79 -3.17 -4.00
N ILE A 43 -8.93 -3.34 -2.99
CA ILE A 43 -7.53 -3.78 -3.15
C ILE A 43 -7.37 -5.15 -2.48
N SER A 44 -7.11 -6.18 -3.27
CA SER A 44 -6.88 -7.53 -2.75
C SER A 44 -5.47 -7.70 -2.17
N VAL A 45 -5.25 -8.73 -1.34
CA VAL A 45 -3.89 -9.10 -0.90
C VAL A 45 -3.02 -9.46 -2.09
N ASP A 46 -3.58 -10.09 -3.13
CA ASP A 46 -2.86 -10.40 -4.37
C ASP A 46 -2.42 -9.14 -5.11
N ASP A 47 -3.23 -8.08 -5.11
CA ASP A 47 -2.83 -6.77 -5.63
C ASP A 47 -1.64 -6.21 -4.85
N VAL A 48 -1.66 -6.28 -3.52
CA VAL A 48 -0.55 -5.82 -2.66
C VAL A 48 0.73 -6.61 -2.94
N VAL A 49 0.62 -7.94 -3.08
CA VAL A 49 1.76 -8.81 -3.42
C VAL A 49 2.27 -8.50 -4.83
N ARG A 50 1.39 -8.27 -5.81
CA ARG A 50 1.76 -7.86 -7.16
C ARG A 50 2.50 -6.52 -7.14
N PHE A 51 2.01 -5.55 -6.38
CA PHE A 51 2.64 -4.24 -6.23
C PHE A 51 4.05 -4.35 -5.66
N ARG A 52 4.22 -5.12 -4.57
CA ARG A 52 5.54 -5.46 -4.02
C ARG A 52 6.46 -6.06 -5.10
N ASN A 53 5.97 -7.04 -5.85
CA ASN A 53 6.75 -7.70 -6.90
C ASN A 53 7.18 -6.74 -8.02
N CYS A 54 6.37 -5.74 -8.36
CA CYS A 54 6.76 -4.70 -9.32
C CYS A 54 7.98 -3.89 -8.83
N PHE A 55 8.05 -3.52 -7.53
CA PHE A 55 9.23 -2.83 -6.99
C PHE A 55 10.49 -3.71 -7.02
N GLU A 56 10.35 -4.97 -6.62
CA GLU A 56 11.48 -5.92 -6.63
C GLU A 56 12.02 -6.13 -8.04
N LYS A 57 11.12 -6.36 -9.02
CA LYS A 57 11.48 -6.49 -10.44
C LYS A 57 12.17 -5.22 -10.97
N ALA A 58 11.70 -4.05 -10.58
CA ALA A 58 12.27 -2.76 -10.99
C ALA A 58 13.49 -2.33 -10.15
N LYS A 59 13.91 -3.15 -9.16
CA LYS A 59 15.02 -2.85 -8.24
C LYS A 59 14.85 -1.50 -7.53
N LYS A 60 13.65 -1.25 -7.00
CA LYS A 60 13.26 0.01 -6.35
C LYS A 60 13.05 -0.19 -4.85
N SER A 61 13.42 0.81 -4.05
CA SER A 61 13.21 0.79 -2.60
C SER A 61 11.73 0.99 -2.25
N TYR A 62 11.23 0.24 -1.27
CA TYR A 62 9.87 0.38 -0.77
C TYR A 62 9.73 -0.01 0.71
N HIS A 63 8.66 0.46 1.34
CA HIS A 63 8.12 -0.06 2.58
C HIS A 63 6.64 -0.31 2.37
N ILE A 64 6.20 -1.56 2.45
CA ILE A 64 4.79 -1.92 2.33
C ILE A 64 4.35 -2.58 3.63
N ARG A 65 3.23 -2.11 4.19
CA ARG A 65 2.58 -2.70 5.35
C ARG A 65 1.13 -3.08 5.06
N LEU A 66 0.76 -4.32 5.37
CA LEU A 66 -0.60 -4.86 5.24
C LEU A 66 -1.16 -5.13 6.63
N TYR A 67 -2.26 -4.45 6.98
CA TYR A 67 -2.89 -4.50 8.30
C TYR A 67 -4.05 -5.49 8.32
N ARG A 68 -4.02 -6.37 9.33
CA ARG A 68 -5.10 -7.30 9.66
C ARG A 68 -6.45 -6.57 9.84
N ASP A 69 -7.53 -7.20 9.36
CA ASP A 69 -8.93 -6.79 9.55
C ASP A 69 -9.28 -5.34 9.14
N ALA A 70 -8.40 -4.68 8.40
CA ALA A 70 -8.54 -3.27 8.04
C ALA A 70 -9.32 -3.12 6.71
N PRO A 71 -10.54 -2.55 6.71
CA PRO A 71 -11.35 -2.38 5.50
C PRO A 71 -10.95 -1.12 4.74
N HIS A 72 -11.39 -0.97 3.49
CA HIS A 72 -11.12 0.25 2.73
C HIS A 72 -11.47 1.53 3.53
N GLY A 73 -10.58 2.53 3.54
CA GLY A 73 -10.79 3.78 4.28
C GLY A 73 -10.55 3.71 5.80
N TRP A 74 -9.90 2.66 6.29
CA TRP A 74 -9.64 2.41 7.72
C TRP A 74 -8.83 3.49 8.48
N LEU A 75 -8.16 4.38 7.76
CA LEU A 75 -7.44 5.53 8.31
C LEU A 75 -8.35 6.72 8.67
N ASN A 76 -9.59 6.74 8.20
CA ASN A 76 -10.49 7.88 8.35
C ASN A 76 -11.25 7.81 9.69
N ASP A 77 -10.82 8.62 10.66
CA ASP A 77 -11.38 8.71 12.02
C ASP A 77 -12.77 9.36 12.09
N THR A 78 -13.20 10.02 11.02
CA THR A 78 -14.57 10.57 10.90
C THR A 78 -15.61 9.52 10.47
N MET A 79 -15.19 8.27 10.22
CA MET A 79 -16.05 7.20 9.68
C MET A 79 -15.96 5.94 10.56
N PRO A 80 -16.71 5.89 11.68
CA PRO A 80 -16.50 4.90 12.74
C PRO A 80 -16.64 3.43 12.32
N GLY A 81 -17.51 3.09 11.35
CA GLY A 81 -17.74 1.69 10.96
C GLY A 81 -16.55 1.08 10.21
N ARG A 82 -15.74 1.90 9.53
CA ARG A 82 -14.51 1.45 8.87
C ARG A 82 -13.21 1.85 9.57
N TYR A 83 -13.22 2.85 10.44
CA TYR A 83 -12.03 3.27 11.17
C TYR A 83 -11.41 2.12 11.98
N ARG A 84 -10.08 2.02 11.97
CA ARG A 84 -9.33 1.05 12.78
C ARG A 84 -8.26 1.79 13.58
N LYS A 85 -8.61 2.21 14.79
CA LYS A 85 -7.77 3.08 15.63
C LYS A 85 -6.33 2.61 15.78
N GLU A 86 -6.11 1.36 16.17
CA GLU A 86 -4.75 0.85 16.41
C GLU A 86 -3.93 0.78 15.12
N ALA A 87 -4.52 0.24 14.04
CA ALA A 87 -3.89 0.25 12.73
C ALA A 87 -3.58 1.67 12.27
N ALA A 88 -4.51 2.61 12.44
CA ALA A 88 -4.37 3.99 12.01
C ALA A 88 -3.27 4.73 12.78
N ASN A 89 -3.19 4.53 14.08
CA ASN A 89 -2.12 5.09 14.91
C ASN A 89 -0.74 4.56 14.51
N ASP A 90 -0.63 3.26 14.26
CA ASP A 90 0.61 2.65 13.80
C ASP A 90 1.02 3.15 12.41
N ALA A 91 0.08 3.17 11.47
CA ALA A 91 0.31 3.68 10.12
C ALA A 91 0.69 5.14 10.09
N TRP A 92 0.09 5.96 10.96
CA TRP A 92 0.47 7.36 11.11
C TRP A 92 1.92 7.51 11.58
N LYS A 93 2.31 6.76 12.63
CA LYS A 93 3.70 6.73 13.10
C LYS A 93 4.66 6.29 12.00
N LEU A 94 4.30 5.24 11.26
CA LEU A 94 5.08 4.74 10.13
C LEU A 94 5.24 5.80 9.03
N MET A 95 4.16 6.46 8.63
CA MET A 95 4.20 7.54 7.63
C MET A 95 5.11 8.69 8.07
N MET A 96 4.99 9.15 9.32
CA MET A 96 5.82 10.23 9.85
C MET A 96 7.29 9.83 9.93
N ALA A 97 7.59 8.61 10.39
CA ALA A 97 8.96 8.09 10.44
C ALA A 97 9.57 7.96 9.05
N PHE A 98 8.81 7.44 8.08
CA PHE A 98 9.22 7.31 6.69
C PHE A 98 9.53 8.67 6.06
N LEU A 99 8.62 9.63 6.18
CA LEU A 99 8.82 10.99 5.65
C LEU A 99 10.03 11.67 6.29
N LYS A 100 10.18 11.56 7.63
CA LYS A 100 11.34 12.09 8.35
C LYS A 100 12.64 11.51 7.81
N LYS A 101 12.71 10.18 7.61
CA LYS A 101 13.89 9.51 7.05
C LYS A 101 14.19 10.02 5.62
N CYS A 102 13.18 10.11 4.77
CA CYS A 102 13.34 10.55 3.38
C CYS A 102 13.81 12.01 3.29
N PHE A 103 13.24 12.92 4.08
CA PHE A 103 13.58 14.34 4.02
C PHE A 103 14.87 14.72 4.77
N ALA A 104 15.31 13.89 5.72
CA ALA A 104 16.59 14.08 6.40
C ALA A 104 17.80 13.52 5.61
N GLY A 105 17.62 13.16 4.34
CA GLY A 105 18.69 12.51 3.54
C GLY A 105 19.00 11.08 3.98
N GLY A 106 18.15 10.47 4.81
CA GLY A 106 18.30 9.08 5.28
C GLY A 106 17.95 8.03 4.24
N TRP A 107 17.73 8.44 2.99
CA TRP A 107 17.58 7.55 1.84
C TRP A 107 18.83 7.66 0.95
N ASP A 108 19.63 6.60 0.99
CA ASP A 108 20.77 6.39 0.11
C ASP A 108 20.28 5.93 -1.27
N LYS A 109 20.57 6.72 -2.31
CA LYS A 109 20.15 6.46 -3.69
C LYS A 109 20.90 5.31 -4.34
N ASP A 110 22.07 4.95 -3.80
CA ASP A 110 22.92 3.88 -4.30
C ASP A 110 22.60 2.53 -3.63
N ARG A 111 21.57 2.51 -2.76
CA ARG A 111 21.10 1.32 -2.05
C ARG A 111 19.64 1.05 -2.35
N ILE A 112 19.30 -0.24 -2.35
CA ILE A 112 17.93 -0.73 -2.43
C ILE A 112 17.56 -1.25 -1.04
N VAL A 113 16.56 -0.60 -0.42
CA VAL A 113 16.04 -0.99 0.89
C VAL A 113 14.57 -1.32 0.74
N CYS A 114 14.22 -2.56 1.08
CA CYS A 114 12.87 -3.10 0.94
C CYS A 114 12.40 -3.62 2.29
N THR A 115 11.19 -3.22 2.69
CA THR A 115 10.50 -3.78 3.86
C THR A 115 9.09 -4.19 3.44
N PHE A 116 8.74 -5.45 3.68
CA PHE A 116 7.37 -5.96 3.52
C PHE A 116 6.91 -6.60 4.83
N GLU A 117 5.98 -5.94 5.50
CA GLU A 117 5.37 -6.41 6.74
C GLU A 117 3.89 -6.69 6.48
N SER A 118 3.45 -7.92 6.70
CA SER A 118 2.06 -8.28 6.42
C SER A 118 1.48 -9.16 7.52
N ASP A 119 0.21 -8.88 7.84
CA ASP A 119 -0.62 -9.69 8.72
C ASP A 119 -1.97 -9.89 8.02
N PHE A 120 -2.21 -11.10 7.52
CA PHE A 120 -3.46 -11.51 6.91
C PHE A 120 -3.70 -13.00 7.17
N SER A 121 -4.97 -13.39 7.07
CA SER A 121 -5.47 -14.71 7.39
C SER A 121 -5.00 -15.76 6.39
N THR A 122 -4.67 -16.96 6.89
CA THR A 122 -4.45 -18.14 6.05
C THR A 122 -5.72 -18.63 5.34
N LYS A 123 -6.89 -18.09 5.73
CA LYS A 123 -8.20 -18.31 5.11
C LYS A 123 -8.69 -17.08 4.35
N TYR A 124 -7.78 -16.18 3.98
CA TYR A 124 -8.10 -14.98 3.23
C TYR A 124 -8.88 -15.31 1.95
N ASP A 125 -9.96 -14.57 1.71
CA ASP A 125 -10.82 -14.70 0.54
C ASP A 125 -11.33 -13.32 0.17
N PHE A 126 -10.74 -12.73 -0.87
CA PHE A 126 -11.08 -11.38 -1.32
C PHE A 126 -12.56 -11.23 -1.67
N SER A 127 -13.23 -12.29 -2.15
CA SER A 127 -14.64 -12.24 -2.53
C SER A 127 -15.59 -12.00 -1.35
N LYS A 128 -15.11 -12.22 -0.11
CA LYS A 128 -15.86 -11.97 1.12
C LYS A 128 -15.66 -10.57 1.69
N ASN A 129 -14.70 -9.80 1.16
CA ASN A 129 -14.50 -8.43 1.58
C ASN A 129 -15.65 -7.56 1.07
N VAL A 130 -16.26 -6.80 1.98
CA VAL A 130 -17.38 -5.93 1.66
C VAL A 130 -17.07 -4.49 2.05
N ARG A 131 -17.76 -3.55 1.41
CA ARG A 131 -17.68 -2.15 1.79
C ARG A 131 -18.26 -1.97 3.19
N MET A 132 -17.44 -1.42 4.09
CA MET A 132 -17.89 -0.99 5.41
C MET A 132 -18.17 0.51 5.37
N GLU A 133 -19.29 0.93 5.97
CA GLU A 133 -19.71 2.34 6.01
C GLU A 133 -19.03 3.10 7.14
#